data_AF-A0A2V8PHQ4-F1
#
_entry.id   AF-A0A2V8PHQ4-F1
#
_cell.length_a   1.000
_cell.length_b   1.000
_cell.length_c   1.000
_cell.angle_alpha   90.00
_cell.angle_beta   90.00
_cell.angle_gamma   90.00
#
_symmetry.space_group_name_H-M   'P 1'
#
loop_
_entity.id
_entity.type
_entity.pdbx_description
1 polymer ?
#
loop_
_entity_poly.entity_id
_entity_poly.type
_entity_poly.pdbx_seq_one_letter_code
_entity_poly.pdbx_strand_id
1 'polypeptide(L)'
;MVGQTGWEQALENNKQAFATEFVQTSRFMTTFPTTMTPAQFVDKLFTNAGVTPSATDRNAAIAEFGSATNTTDVAARSRALRDVAENSILNSQEFNRAFVLVQYFGYLRRNANDPPDADYAGYEFWLNKLNFFNGNYINAEMVKSFITSGEYRQRFGP
;
A
#
# COMPACT_ATOMS: atom_id res chain seq x y z
N MET A 1 8.70 0.36 22.03
CA MET A 1 9.14 1.62 21.40
C MET A 1 10.09 1.24 20.27
N VAL A 2 9.93 1.81 19.08
CA VAL A 2 10.89 1.60 17.97
C VAL A 2 12.24 2.18 18.39
N GLY A 3 13.34 1.45 18.14
CA GLY A 3 14.70 1.87 18.51
C GLY A 3 15.21 1.37 19.88
N GLN A 4 14.47 0.49 20.56
CA GLN A 4 14.91 -0.23 21.77
C GLN A 4 15.32 -1.67 21.42
N THR A 5 16.32 -2.26 22.08
CA THR A 5 16.71 -3.67 21.84
C THR A 5 15.50 -4.61 21.77
N GLY A 6 15.38 -5.38 20.67
CA GLY A 6 14.29 -6.35 20.46
C GLY A 6 13.01 -5.79 19.85
N TRP A 7 12.98 -4.52 19.45
CA TRP A 7 11.80 -3.91 18.82
C TRP A 7 11.43 -4.55 17.47
N GLU A 8 12.42 -5.02 16.70
CA GLU A 8 12.21 -5.69 15.42
C GLU A 8 11.44 -7.00 15.60
N GLN A 9 11.83 -7.79 16.60
CA GLN A 9 11.16 -9.05 16.91
C GLN A 9 9.73 -8.81 17.42
N ALA A 10 9.55 -7.80 18.28
CA ALA A 10 8.22 -7.42 18.75
C ALA A 10 7.31 -6.98 17.59
N LEU A 11 7.84 -6.20 16.65
CA LEU A 11 7.12 -5.80 15.44
C LEU A 11 6.73 -7.01 14.59
N GLU A 12 7.66 -7.92 14.33
CA GLU A 12 7.39 -9.12 13.53
C GLU A 12 6.32 -10.00 14.17
N ASN A 13 6.39 -10.23 15.49
CA ASN A 13 5.38 -10.98 16.22
C ASN A 13 3.99 -10.32 16.10
N ASN A 14 3.92 -9.00 16.22
CA ASN A 14 2.66 -8.26 16.09
C ASN A 14 2.08 -8.36 14.68
N LYS A 15 2.92 -8.30 13.64
CA LYS A 15 2.48 -8.49 12.24
C LYS A 15 1.88 -9.87 12.03
N GLN A 16 2.56 -10.92 12.52
CA GLN A 16 2.07 -12.29 12.41
C GLN A 16 0.74 -12.49 13.14
N ALA A 17 0.61 -11.95 14.36
CA ALA A 17 -0.62 -12.02 15.13
C ALA A 17 -1.78 -11.32 14.41
N PHE A 18 -1.55 -10.08 13.94
CA PHE A 18 -2.54 -9.33 13.19
C PHE A 18 -2.98 -10.04 11.91
N ALA A 19 -2.04 -10.51 11.09
CA ALA A 19 -2.38 -11.20 9.84
C ALA A 19 -3.19 -12.47 10.10
N THR A 20 -2.84 -13.22 11.14
CA THR A 20 -3.54 -14.44 11.54
C THR A 20 -4.97 -14.15 12.00
N GLU A 21 -5.18 -13.09 12.79
CA GLU A 21 -6.53 -12.65 13.18
C GLU A 21 -7.32 -12.13 11.97
N PHE A 22 -6.69 -11.31 11.13
CA PHE A 22 -7.34 -10.65 10.01
C PHE A 22 -7.91 -11.64 8.98
N VAL A 23 -7.16 -12.69 8.65
CA VAL A 23 -7.62 -13.72 7.69
C VAL A 23 -8.81 -14.55 8.19
N GLN A 24 -9.13 -14.46 9.48
CA GLN A 24 -10.25 -15.13 10.12
C GLN A 24 -11.46 -14.20 10.32
N THR A 25 -11.35 -12.92 9.99
CA THR A 25 -12.50 -12.00 10.10
C THR A 25 -13.61 -12.40 9.13
N SER A 26 -14.88 -12.18 9.51
CA SER A 26 -16.04 -12.53 8.67
C SER A 26 -15.97 -11.86 7.30
N ARG A 27 -15.51 -10.61 7.22
CA ARG A 27 -15.31 -9.88 5.96
C ARG A 27 -14.27 -10.56 5.07
N PHE A 28 -13.15 -10.98 5.64
CA PHE A 28 -12.10 -11.67 4.89
C PHE A 28 -12.59 -13.03 4.40
N MET A 29 -13.21 -13.85 5.27
CA MET A 29 -13.72 -15.17 4.88
C MET A 29 -14.84 -15.10 3.83
N THR A 30 -15.66 -14.04 3.86
CA THR A 30 -16.69 -13.81 2.84
C THR A 30 -16.06 -13.49 1.48
N THR A 31 -15.01 -12.66 1.47
CA THR A 31 -14.32 -12.25 0.24
C THR A 31 -13.43 -13.37 -0.30
N PHE A 32 -12.82 -14.16 0.59
CA PHE A 32 -11.87 -15.21 0.29
C PHE A 32 -12.34 -16.54 0.93
N PRO A 33 -13.37 -17.22 0.40
CA PRO A 33 -13.82 -18.51 0.94
C PRO A 33 -12.69 -19.55 0.96
N THR A 34 -12.67 -20.41 1.98
CA THR A 34 -11.66 -21.46 2.13
C THR A 34 -11.72 -22.53 1.03
N THR A 35 -12.81 -22.58 0.26
CA THR A 35 -13.00 -23.44 -0.92
C THR A 35 -12.19 -23.01 -2.14
N MET A 36 -11.59 -21.80 -2.12
CA MET A 36 -10.67 -21.36 -3.18
C MET A 36 -9.43 -22.24 -3.23
N THR A 37 -8.92 -22.48 -4.45
CA THR A 37 -7.57 -23.04 -4.60
C THR A 37 -6.52 -22.01 -4.17
N PRO A 38 -5.30 -22.42 -3.79
CA PRO A 38 -4.22 -21.49 -3.45
C PRO A 38 -3.94 -20.45 -4.54
N ALA A 39 -3.93 -20.86 -5.82
CA ALA A 39 -3.75 -19.94 -6.94
C ALA A 39 -4.85 -18.88 -7.04
N GLN A 40 -6.12 -19.30 -6.92
CA GLN A 40 -7.26 -18.38 -6.95
C GLN A 40 -7.23 -17.39 -5.79
N PHE A 41 -6.85 -17.86 -4.60
CA PHE A 41 -6.73 -17.03 -3.41
C PHE A 41 -5.64 -15.95 -3.59
N VAL A 42 -4.43 -16.36 -4.01
CA VAL A 42 -3.30 -15.44 -4.24
C VAL A 42 -3.61 -14.44 -5.36
N ASP A 43 -4.17 -14.88 -6.48
CA ASP A 43 -4.55 -13.98 -7.58
C ASP A 43 -5.58 -12.94 -7.14
N LYS A 44 -6.56 -13.36 -6.33
CA LYS A 44 -7.57 -12.46 -5.79
C LYS A 44 -6.96 -11.47 -4.81
N LEU A 45 -5.99 -11.86 -4.00
CA LEU A 45 -5.27 -10.94 -3.10
C LEU A 45 -4.53 -9.86 -3.90
N PHE A 46 -3.75 -10.24 -4.91
CA PHE A 46 -3.05 -9.28 -5.77
C PHE A 46 -4.02 -8.38 -6.56
N THR A 47 -5.12 -8.94 -7.05
CA THR A 47 -6.18 -8.16 -7.71
C THR A 47 -6.78 -7.12 -6.75
N ASN A 48 -7.11 -7.51 -5.52
CA ASN A 48 -7.59 -6.57 -4.51
C ASN A 48 -6.54 -5.51 -4.12
N ALA A 49 -5.26 -5.85 -4.17
CA ALA A 49 -4.16 -4.92 -3.94
C ALA A 49 -3.89 -3.99 -5.13
N GLY A 50 -4.51 -4.22 -6.29
CA GLY A 50 -4.25 -3.44 -7.51
C GLY A 50 -2.83 -3.65 -8.06
N VAL A 51 -2.19 -4.77 -7.74
CA VAL A 51 -0.81 -5.08 -8.11
C VAL A 51 -0.79 -6.25 -9.09
N THR A 52 -0.04 -6.10 -10.18
CA THR A 52 0.36 -7.23 -11.02
C THR A 52 1.72 -7.74 -10.52
N PRO A 53 1.78 -8.90 -9.85
CA PRO A 53 3.03 -9.42 -9.31
C PRO A 53 3.95 -9.97 -10.40
N SER A 54 5.23 -10.12 -10.06
CA SER A 54 6.12 -10.98 -10.85
C SER A 54 5.69 -12.46 -10.73
N ALA A 55 6.11 -13.29 -11.69
CA ALA A 55 5.86 -14.74 -11.60
C ALA A 55 6.50 -15.35 -10.34
N THR A 56 7.66 -14.84 -9.92
CA THR A 56 8.36 -15.28 -8.72
C THR A 56 7.57 -14.98 -7.45
N ASP A 57 7.14 -13.72 -7.28
CA ASP A 57 6.39 -13.32 -6.07
C ASP A 57 5.06 -14.06 -5.97
N ARG A 58 4.37 -14.19 -7.11
CA ARG A 58 3.12 -14.94 -7.20
C ARG A 58 3.32 -16.41 -6.79
N ASN A 59 4.35 -17.06 -7.33
CA ASN A 59 4.61 -18.46 -7.04
C ASN A 59 5.07 -18.69 -5.59
N ALA A 60 5.80 -17.74 -5.00
CA ALA A 60 6.17 -17.78 -3.58
C ALA A 60 4.93 -17.77 -2.67
N ALA A 61 4.00 -16.83 -2.89
CA ALA A 61 2.77 -16.75 -2.12
C ALA A 61 1.86 -17.99 -2.30
N ILE A 62 1.89 -18.64 -3.46
CA ILE A 62 1.18 -19.91 -3.69
C ILE A 62 1.87 -21.05 -2.94
N ALA A 63 3.21 -21.06 -2.91
CA ALA A 63 3.99 -22.11 -2.27
C ALA A 63 3.76 -22.19 -0.75
N GLU A 64 3.25 -21.13 -0.12
CA GLU A 64 2.83 -21.12 1.29
C GLU A 64 1.82 -22.22 1.65
N PHE A 65 1.07 -22.70 0.66
CA PHE A 65 0.07 -23.77 0.80
C PHE A 65 0.62 -25.17 0.46
N GLY A 66 1.86 -25.28 -0.02
CA GLY A 66 2.46 -26.55 -0.42
C GLY A 66 1.62 -27.31 -1.46
N SER A 67 1.22 -28.53 -1.13
CA SER A 67 0.37 -29.38 -2.00
C SER A 67 -1.13 -29.29 -1.67
N ALA A 68 -1.57 -28.34 -0.85
CA ALA A 68 -2.97 -28.19 -0.51
C ALA A 68 -3.81 -27.81 -1.74
N THR A 69 -5.03 -28.34 -1.82
CA THR A 69 -5.97 -28.08 -2.92
C THR A 69 -6.97 -26.97 -2.61
N ASN A 70 -6.98 -26.48 -1.37
CA ASN A 70 -7.86 -25.43 -0.89
C ASN A 70 -7.09 -24.49 0.06
N THR A 71 -7.78 -23.54 0.67
CA THR A 71 -7.18 -22.55 1.56
C THR A 71 -7.75 -22.62 2.97
N THR A 72 -7.97 -23.82 3.53
CA THR A 72 -8.42 -23.99 4.91
C THR A 72 -7.33 -23.74 5.96
N ASP A 73 -6.05 -23.88 5.58
CA ASP A 73 -4.91 -23.61 6.47
C ASP A 73 -4.78 -22.10 6.75
N VAL A 74 -5.13 -21.69 7.98
CA VAL A 74 -5.08 -20.30 8.44
C VAL A 74 -3.65 -19.74 8.44
N ALA A 75 -2.66 -20.56 8.80
CA ALA A 75 -1.27 -20.10 8.85
C ALA A 75 -0.74 -19.83 7.44
N ALA A 76 -1.05 -20.71 6.47
CA ALA A 76 -0.70 -20.48 5.07
C ALA A 76 -1.39 -19.22 4.49
N ARG A 77 -2.68 -19.01 4.78
CA ARG A 77 -3.39 -17.78 4.38
C ARG A 77 -2.74 -16.51 4.94
N SER A 78 -2.34 -16.56 6.21
CA SER A 78 -1.71 -15.43 6.91
C SER A 78 -0.37 -15.08 6.26
N ARG A 79 0.47 -16.08 5.95
CA ARG A 79 1.76 -15.87 5.26
C ARG A 79 1.57 -15.37 3.83
N ALA A 80 0.70 -16.00 3.03
CA ALA A 80 0.40 -15.54 1.68
C ALA A 80 -0.20 -14.12 1.62
N LEU A 81 -1.04 -13.74 2.60
CA LEU A 81 -1.51 -12.36 2.73
C LEU A 81 -0.35 -11.40 2.98
N ARG A 82 0.60 -11.78 3.85
CA ARG A 82 1.78 -10.97 4.13
C ARG A 82 2.69 -10.82 2.93
N ASP A 83 2.93 -11.88 2.16
CA ASP A 83 3.73 -11.81 0.93
C ASP A 83 3.17 -10.78 -0.06
N VAL A 84 1.83 -10.73 -0.18
CA VAL A 84 1.14 -9.74 -1.02
C VAL A 84 1.22 -8.34 -0.40
N ALA A 85 0.97 -8.22 0.90
CA ALA A 85 0.95 -6.93 1.61
C ALA A 85 2.33 -6.27 1.71
N GLU A 86 3.39 -7.08 1.76
CA GLU A 86 4.79 -6.65 1.84
C GLU A 86 5.46 -6.61 0.44
N ASN A 87 4.70 -6.86 -0.62
CA ASN A 87 5.20 -6.79 -2.00
C ASN A 87 5.74 -5.39 -2.32
N SER A 88 6.91 -5.33 -2.95
CA SER A 88 7.62 -4.08 -3.23
C SER A 88 6.86 -3.14 -4.17
N ILE A 89 6.05 -3.67 -5.09
CA ILE A 89 5.21 -2.87 -5.99
C ILE A 89 4.11 -2.18 -5.18
N LEU A 90 3.42 -2.94 -4.31
CA LEU A 90 2.39 -2.36 -3.43
C LEU A 90 3.00 -1.28 -2.53
N ASN A 91 4.13 -1.58 -1.89
CA ASN A 91 4.84 -0.64 -1.03
C ASN A 91 5.16 0.67 -1.77
N SER A 92 5.72 0.57 -2.99
CA SER A 92 6.08 1.75 -3.79
C SER A 92 4.85 2.57 -4.18
N GLN A 93 3.74 1.92 -4.57
CA GLN A 93 2.50 2.60 -4.93
C GLN A 93 1.89 3.35 -3.74
N GLU A 94 1.77 2.71 -2.58
CA GLU A 94 1.23 3.32 -1.37
C GLU A 94 2.14 4.43 -0.85
N PHE A 95 3.46 4.24 -0.92
CA PHE A 95 4.42 5.28 -0.58
C PHE A 95 4.24 6.52 -1.46
N ASN A 96 4.13 6.36 -2.78
CA ASN A 96 3.93 7.48 -3.70
C ASN A 96 2.61 8.21 -3.41
N ARG A 97 1.51 7.48 -3.17
CA ARG A 97 0.21 8.04 -2.77
C ARG A 97 0.31 8.87 -1.50
N ALA A 98 0.96 8.32 -0.47
CA ALA A 98 1.15 9.00 0.81
C ALA A 98 2.08 10.20 0.68
N PHE A 99 3.16 10.08 -0.11
CA PHE A 99 4.12 11.15 -0.35
C PHE A 99 3.46 12.37 -0.98
N VAL A 100 2.57 12.16 -1.96
CA VAL A 100 1.76 13.23 -2.57
C VAL A 100 0.90 13.92 -1.52
N LEU A 101 0.19 13.13 -0.70
CA LEU A 101 -0.72 13.67 0.32
C LEU A 101 0.02 14.49 1.38
N VAL A 102 1.22 14.06 1.79
CA VAL A 102 2.06 14.81 2.72
C VAL A 102 2.50 16.17 2.15
N GLN A 103 2.60 16.34 0.83
CA GLN A 103 2.87 17.66 0.26
C GLN A 103 1.70 18.64 0.51
N TYR A 104 0.46 18.17 0.37
CA TYR A 104 -0.73 18.97 0.70
C TYR A 104 -0.77 19.33 2.18
N PHE A 105 -0.52 18.36 3.07
CA PHE A 105 -0.50 18.62 4.51
C PHE A 105 0.63 19.56 4.92
N GLY A 106 1.85 19.33 4.43
CA GLY A 106 3.04 20.07 4.82
C GLY A 106 3.08 21.49 4.27
N TYR A 107 2.80 21.66 2.97
CA TYR A 107 2.90 22.96 2.31
C TYR A 107 1.57 23.73 2.32
N LEU A 108 0.45 23.08 2.00
CA LEU A 108 -0.84 23.77 1.84
C LEU A 108 -1.71 23.72 3.10
N ARG A 109 -1.33 22.91 4.10
CA ARG A 109 -2.03 22.75 5.39
C ARG A 109 -3.52 22.42 5.23
N ARG A 110 -3.86 21.58 4.25
CA ARG A 110 -5.24 21.14 3.94
C ARG A 110 -5.25 19.76 3.29
N ASN A 111 -6.42 19.12 3.23
CA ASN A 111 -6.62 17.94 2.39
C ASN A 111 -6.60 18.33 0.90
N ALA A 112 -6.29 17.35 0.05
CA ALA A 112 -6.21 17.58 -1.39
C ALA A 112 -7.53 18.01 -2.05
N ASN A 113 -8.66 17.68 -1.43
CA ASN A 113 -10.01 18.02 -1.89
C ASN A 113 -10.69 19.11 -1.05
N ASP A 114 -9.98 19.73 -0.11
CA ASP A 114 -10.50 20.89 0.61
C ASP A 114 -10.49 22.13 -0.30
N PRO A 115 -11.41 23.10 -0.11
CA PRO A 115 -11.40 24.37 -0.83
C PRO A 115 -10.01 25.02 -0.85
N PRO A 116 -9.57 25.59 -1.98
CA PRO A 116 -10.36 25.95 -3.17
C PRO A 116 -10.64 24.81 -4.15
N ASP A 117 -10.06 23.63 -3.95
CA ASP A 117 -10.36 22.45 -4.75
C ASP A 117 -11.73 21.87 -4.34
N ALA A 118 -12.36 21.12 -5.24
CA ALA A 118 -13.62 20.41 -4.96
C ALA A 118 -13.51 18.90 -5.19
N ASP A 119 -12.35 18.44 -5.69
CA ASP A 119 -12.08 17.06 -6.04
C ASP A 119 -10.58 16.72 -5.85
N TYR A 120 -10.19 15.53 -6.31
CA TYR A 120 -8.81 15.04 -6.23
C TYR A 120 -8.03 15.24 -7.53
N ALA A 121 -8.49 16.06 -8.49
CA ALA A 121 -7.84 16.18 -9.79
C ALA A 121 -6.37 16.63 -9.68
N GLY A 122 -6.08 17.57 -8.77
CA GLY A 122 -4.71 17.99 -8.49
C GLY A 122 -3.86 16.87 -7.88
N TYR A 123 -4.43 16.12 -6.93
CA TYR A 123 -3.77 14.97 -6.31
C TYR A 123 -3.42 13.90 -7.35
N GLU A 124 -4.39 13.52 -8.18
CA GLU A 124 -4.22 12.53 -9.24
C GLU A 124 -3.22 13.00 -10.29
N PHE A 125 -3.23 14.28 -10.65
CA PHE A 125 -2.20 14.85 -11.54
C PHE A 125 -0.79 14.64 -10.98
N TRP A 126 -0.57 14.98 -9.71
CA TRP A 126 0.74 14.84 -9.07
C TRP A 126 1.15 13.39 -8.87
N LEU A 127 0.22 12.53 -8.48
CA LEU A 127 0.46 11.10 -8.34
C LEU A 127 0.85 10.48 -9.69
N ASN A 128 0.13 10.80 -10.77
CA ASN A 128 0.45 10.33 -12.11
C ASN A 128 1.81 10.85 -12.59
N LYS A 129 2.14 12.12 -12.33
CA LYS A 129 3.45 12.68 -12.67
C LYS A 129 4.58 11.99 -11.89
N LEU A 130 4.39 11.75 -10.59
CA LEU A 130 5.37 11.05 -9.75
C LEU A 130 5.59 9.62 -10.23
N ASN A 131 4.51 8.89 -10.55
CA ASN A 131 4.58 7.54 -11.09
C ASN A 131 5.27 7.50 -12.46
N PHE A 132 5.01 8.47 -13.34
CA PHE A 132 5.69 8.59 -14.64
C PHE A 132 7.21 8.72 -14.50
N PHE A 133 7.68 9.39 -13.45
CA PHE A 133 9.10 9.50 -13.12
C PHE A 133 9.59 8.43 -12.14
N ASN A 134 8.89 7.30 -12.03
CA ASN A 134 9.25 6.15 -11.17
C ASN A 134 9.49 6.54 -9.69
N GLY A 135 8.68 7.45 -9.15
CA GLY A 135 8.84 7.92 -7.77
C GLY A 135 9.92 8.98 -7.58
N ASN A 136 10.62 9.40 -8.65
CA ASN A 136 11.62 10.45 -8.56
C ASN A 136 10.95 11.83 -8.47
N TYR A 137 10.80 12.32 -7.23
CA TYR A 137 10.14 13.60 -6.94
C TYR A 137 10.90 14.82 -7.48
N ILE A 138 12.21 14.70 -7.73
CA ILE A 138 13.05 15.75 -8.33
C ILE A 138 12.67 15.91 -9.80
N ASN A 139 12.64 14.80 -10.55
CA ASN A 139 12.26 14.80 -11.96
C ASN A 139 10.78 15.12 -12.15
N ALA A 140 9.92 14.74 -11.20
CA ALA A 140 8.52 15.16 -11.15
C ALA A 140 8.34 16.65 -10.80
N GLU A 141 9.42 17.36 -10.44
CA GLU A 141 9.45 18.75 -9.95
C GLU A 141 8.48 19.01 -8.78
N MET A 142 8.11 17.97 -8.04
CA MET A 142 6.92 17.99 -7.21
C MET A 142 7.02 19.01 -6.07
N VAL A 143 8.04 18.87 -5.21
CA VAL A 143 8.25 19.75 -4.05
C VAL A 143 8.39 21.22 -4.48
N LYS A 144 9.12 21.46 -5.57
CA LYS A 144 9.30 22.80 -6.17
C LYS A 144 7.96 23.39 -6.59
N SER A 145 7.11 22.62 -7.23
CA SER A 145 5.79 23.08 -7.69
C SER A 145 4.84 23.43 -6.53
N PHE A 146 4.90 22.73 -5.40
CA PHE A 146 4.11 23.08 -4.22
C PHE A 146 4.57 24.41 -3.59
N ILE A 147 5.88 24.61 -3.40
CA ILE A 147 6.45 25.84 -2.82
C ILE A 147 6.23 27.06 -3.73
N THR A 148 6.31 26.87 -5.06
CA THR A 148 6.15 27.96 -6.04
C THR A 148 4.70 28.16 -6.49
N SER A 149 3.77 27.32 -6.01
CA SER A 149 2.35 27.45 -6.33
C SER A 149 1.82 28.83 -5.94
N GLY A 150 0.84 29.33 -6.72
CA GLY A 150 0.18 30.59 -6.41
C GLY A 150 -0.48 30.57 -5.03
N GLU A 151 -1.13 29.46 -4.69
CA GLU A 151 -1.76 29.26 -3.38
C GLU A 151 -0.75 29.36 -2.24
N TYR A 152 0.36 28.61 -2.30
CA TYR A 152 1.38 28.65 -1.24
C TYR A 152 1.95 30.05 -1.07
N ARG A 153 2.29 30.73 -2.18
CA ARG A 153 2.83 32.09 -2.13
C ARG A 153 1.84 33.11 -1.57
N GLN A 154 0.57 33.03 -1.95
CA GLN A 154 -0.47 33.93 -1.45
C GLN A 154 -0.79 33.72 0.04
N ARG A 155 -0.71 32.48 0.53
CA ARG A 155 -1.06 32.16 1.92
C ARG A 155 0.12 32.23 2.89
N PHE A 156 1.32 31.88 2.43
CA PHE A 156 2.48 31.62 3.29
C PHE A 156 3.80 32.17 2.74
N GLY A 157 3.82 32.74 1.53
CA GLY A 157 4.99 33.41 0.98
C GLY A 157 5.23 34.78 1.63
N PRO A 158 6.46 35.33 1.52
CA PRO A 158 6.76 36.70 1.94
C PRO A 158 6.04 37.75 1.08
#